data_AF-A0A543HT48-F1
#
_entry.id   AF-A0A543HT48-F1
#
_cell.length_a   1.000
_cell.length_b   1.000
_cell.length_c   1.000
_cell.angle_alpha   90.00
_cell.angle_beta   90.00
_cell.angle_gamma   90.00
#
_symmetry.space_group_name_H-M   'P 1'
#
loop_
_entity.id
_entity.type
_entity.pdbx_description
1 polymer ?
#
loop_
_entity_poly.entity_id
_entity_poly.type
_entity_poly.pdbx_seq_one_letter_code
_entity_poly.pdbx_strand_id
1 'polypeptide(L)'
;MRWVEQNVTAEETDALPGLARLNNLVRSVRTPEFAGMVFHEILAKSALNRVPGQSRMPFGWTINPFRGCSHACVYCFARPTHTYLALDSGHDFDSQVIVKVNVAEVLQREVHKPTWGRHPVALGTNTDPYQRAEGRYALMPGILDALAGSGTPLSVLTKGTLLRRDLPLLADAAEQVPVDIAMSIAIFDDGLQQSIEPGTPTTSARLATVSAARAAGLDCAVFMIPILPYLTDSVAHLDEALGRIRAAGATSVMYAGLHLRPGVKEWFLLWLEREHPELVERYTRLYPGTAAYAPKEYRNWLAARIAPLIRKHGLERGEEDPATGGVRSRALRPRELAAAIPSFAPTPQPMLF
;
A
#
# COMPACT_ATOMS: atom_id res chain seq x y z
N MET A 1 29.24 -6.17 15.77
CA MET A 1 29.62 -7.45 15.15
C MET A 1 29.44 -7.32 13.65
N ARG A 2 30.56 -7.24 12.92
CA ARG A 2 30.60 -7.29 11.44
C ARG A 2 30.33 -8.74 11.03
N TRP A 3 29.26 -8.99 10.29
CA TRP A 3 28.97 -10.29 9.70
C TRP A 3 29.53 -10.30 8.28
N VAL A 4 30.74 -10.84 8.14
CA VAL A 4 31.32 -11.25 6.85
C VAL A 4 31.70 -12.72 7.03
N GLU A 5 31.44 -13.51 5.99
CA GLU A 5 31.78 -14.93 5.82
C GLU A 5 30.81 -15.96 6.41
N GLN A 6 29.74 -16.27 5.66
CA GLN A 6 29.32 -17.66 5.50
C GLN A 6 29.05 -17.92 4.01
N ASN A 7 29.87 -18.81 3.44
CA ASN A 7 29.83 -19.21 2.05
C ASN A 7 28.50 -19.87 1.68
N VAL A 8 28.06 -19.56 0.46
CA VAL A 8 26.85 -20.04 -0.20
C VAL A 8 27.03 -21.50 -0.61
N THR A 9 26.51 -22.43 0.19
CA THR A 9 26.00 -23.75 -0.26
C THR A 9 25.31 -24.42 0.92
N ALA A 10 23.99 -24.27 1.03
CA ALA A 10 23.14 -25.20 1.75
C ALA A 10 21.74 -25.12 1.15
N GLU A 11 21.35 -26.14 0.39
CA GLU A 11 19.94 -26.44 0.17
C GLU A 11 19.35 -26.76 1.56
N GLU A 12 18.69 -25.78 2.18
CA GLU A 12 17.86 -26.08 3.35
C GLU A 12 16.64 -26.86 2.87
N THR A 13 16.62 -28.15 3.21
CA THR A 13 15.57 -29.16 2.93
C THR A 13 14.21 -28.85 3.58
N ASP A 14 14.06 -27.66 4.17
CA ASP A 14 12.87 -27.21 4.91
C ASP A 14 12.10 -26.07 4.19
N ALA A 15 12.53 -25.70 2.98
CA ALA A 15 11.79 -24.75 2.16
C ALA A 15 10.51 -25.40 1.61
N LEU A 16 9.35 -24.76 1.83
CA LEU A 16 8.07 -25.21 1.28
C LEU A 16 8.20 -25.45 -0.24
N PRO A 17 7.55 -26.49 -0.82
CA PRO A 17 7.81 -26.94 -2.19
C PRO A 17 7.68 -25.85 -3.28
N GLY A 18 6.85 -24.82 -3.06
CA GLY A 18 6.71 -23.68 -3.97
C GLY A 18 7.82 -22.62 -3.84
N LEU A 19 8.46 -22.51 -2.67
CA LEU A 19 9.62 -21.64 -2.44
C LEU A 19 10.93 -22.29 -2.93
N ALA A 20 11.04 -23.62 -2.88
CA ALA A 20 12.16 -24.34 -3.51
C ALA A 20 12.23 -24.15 -5.04
N ARG A 21 11.10 -23.78 -5.69
CA ARG A 21 11.05 -23.42 -7.12
C ARG A 21 11.53 -21.99 -7.40
N LEU A 22 11.73 -21.17 -6.38
CA LEU A 22 12.37 -19.87 -6.53
C LEU A 22 13.87 -20.11 -6.67
N ASN A 23 14.37 -20.19 -7.91
CA ASN A 23 15.81 -20.29 -8.23
C ASN A 23 16.65 -19.10 -7.71
N ASN A 24 16.06 -18.23 -6.89
CA ASN A 24 16.62 -17.04 -6.29
C ASN A 24 16.36 -16.94 -4.77
N LEU A 25 15.89 -18.03 -4.13
CA LEU A 25 15.84 -18.13 -2.67
C LEU A 25 17.26 -18.12 -2.10
N VAL A 26 17.50 -17.24 -1.13
CA VAL A 26 18.78 -17.16 -0.41
C VAL A 26 18.72 -18.00 0.85
N ARG A 27 17.71 -17.77 1.70
CA ARG A 27 17.47 -18.51 2.96
C ARG A 27 16.09 -18.21 3.53
N SER A 28 15.67 -19.03 4.50
CA SER A 28 14.48 -18.75 5.33
C SER A 28 14.90 -18.40 6.75
N VAL A 29 14.36 -17.30 7.30
CA VAL A 29 14.76 -16.76 8.61
C VAL A 29 13.58 -16.77 9.57
N ARG A 30 13.77 -17.38 10.74
CA ARG A 30 12.86 -17.32 11.89
C ARG A 30 13.57 -16.60 13.02
N THR A 31 12.95 -15.58 13.59
CA THR A 31 13.56 -14.76 14.65
C THR A 31 12.62 -14.56 15.83
N PRO A 32 13.10 -14.63 17.09
CA PRO A 32 12.24 -14.49 18.27
C PRO A 32 11.40 -13.22 18.30
N GLU A 33 11.92 -12.09 17.78
CA GLU A 33 11.24 -10.79 17.77
C GLU A 33 10.00 -10.76 16.83
N PHE A 34 9.88 -11.78 15.98
CA PHE A 34 8.81 -11.99 15.02
C PHE A 34 8.22 -13.39 15.17
N ALA A 35 7.93 -13.79 16.41
CA ALA A 35 7.30 -15.06 16.72
C ALA A 35 6.06 -15.30 15.85
N GLY A 36 5.96 -16.50 15.26
CA GLY A 36 4.89 -16.86 14.34
C GLY A 36 5.10 -16.44 12.88
N MET A 37 6.21 -15.76 12.56
CA MET A 37 6.54 -15.38 11.18
C MET A 37 7.82 -16.07 10.67
N VAL A 38 7.89 -16.25 9.35
CA VAL A 38 9.07 -16.67 8.62
C VAL A 38 9.34 -15.67 7.51
N PHE A 39 10.61 -15.27 7.36
CA PHE A 39 11.06 -14.41 6.27
C PHE A 39 11.81 -15.24 5.24
N HIS A 40 11.33 -15.26 3.99
CA HIS A 40 12.02 -15.91 2.88
C HIS A 40 12.80 -14.86 2.09
N GLU A 41 14.10 -14.79 2.32
CA GLU A 41 14.98 -13.83 1.66
C GLU A 41 15.27 -14.29 0.24
N ILE A 42 15.00 -13.43 -0.75
CA ILE A 42 15.21 -13.71 -2.17
C ILE A 42 16.00 -12.60 -2.85
N LEU A 43 16.70 -12.95 -3.93
CA LEU A 43 17.30 -11.98 -4.85
C LEU A 43 16.29 -11.64 -5.96
N ALA A 44 15.76 -10.42 -5.94
CA ALA A 44 14.91 -9.92 -7.01
C ALA A 44 15.70 -9.74 -8.31
N LYS A 45 15.06 -10.09 -9.44
CA LYS A 45 15.58 -9.79 -10.79
C LYS A 45 15.19 -8.39 -11.28
N SER A 46 14.11 -7.84 -10.72
CA SER A 46 13.58 -6.51 -11.01
C SER A 46 12.91 -5.94 -9.77
N ALA A 47 13.03 -4.62 -9.57
CA ALA A 47 12.37 -3.90 -8.50
C ALA A 47 11.07 -3.23 -8.99
N LEU A 48 11.12 -2.62 -10.17
CA LEU A 48 10.02 -1.89 -10.81
C LEU A 48 9.01 -2.84 -11.46
N ASN A 49 7.74 -2.70 -11.07
CA ASN A 49 6.62 -3.46 -11.65
C ASN A 49 5.74 -2.51 -12.44
N ARG A 50 5.58 -2.76 -13.74
CA ARG A 50 4.70 -1.97 -14.60
C ARG A 50 3.24 -2.29 -14.29
N VAL A 51 2.44 -1.25 -14.05
CA VAL A 51 1.00 -1.38 -13.92
C VAL A 51 0.41 -1.64 -15.32
N PRO A 52 -0.47 -2.65 -15.49
CA PRO A 52 -1.09 -2.93 -16.78
C PRO A 52 -1.83 -1.70 -17.33
N GLY A 53 -1.73 -1.43 -18.63
CA GLY A 53 -2.26 -0.20 -19.24
C GLY A 53 -3.78 -0.03 -19.18
N GLN A 54 -4.53 -1.10 -18.91
CA GLN A 54 -5.99 -1.06 -18.70
C GLN A 54 -6.37 -0.68 -17.26
N SER A 55 -5.39 -0.59 -16.37
CA SER A 55 -5.58 -0.18 -14.98
C SER A 55 -5.98 1.29 -14.91
N ARG A 56 -6.91 1.61 -14.01
CA ARG A 56 -7.34 2.99 -13.72
C ARG A 56 -6.51 3.65 -12.60
N MET A 57 -5.44 3.00 -12.17
CA MET A 57 -4.58 3.56 -11.12
C MET A 57 -3.85 4.79 -11.67
N PRO A 58 -3.69 5.85 -10.85
CA PRO A 58 -3.07 7.11 -11.29
C PRO A 58 -1.54 7.03 -11.43
N PHE A 59 -0.97 5.83 -11.50
CA PHE A 59 0.47 5.60 -11.58
C PHE A 59 0.79 4.41 -12.49
N GLY A 60 1.91 4.50 -13.19
CA GLY A 60 2.35 3.50 -14.17
C GLY A 60 3.31 2.44 -13.62
N TRP A 61 3.92 2.68 -12.45
CA TRP A 61 4.96 1.83 -11.88
C TRP A 61 4.81 1.67 -10.38
N THR A 62 5.21 0.51 -9.86
CA THR A 62 5.16 0.20 -8.43
C THR A 62 6.40 -0.55 -7.97
N ILE A 63 6.71 -0.45 -6.69
CA ILE A 63 7.69 -1.30 -6.01
C ILE A 63 7.01 -2.01 -4.85
N ASN A 64 7.23 -3.31 -4.77
CA ASN A 64 6.82 -4.14 -3.65
C ASN A 64 8.07 -4.81 -3.08
N PRO A 65 8.67 -4.25 -2.00
CA PRO A 65 9.87 -4.82 -1.36
C PRO A 65 9.59 -6.20 -0.74
N PHE A 66 8.34 -6.38 -0.32
CA PHE A 66 7.84 -7.59 0.30
C PHE A 66 6.73 -8.25 -0.53
N ARG A 67 6.53 -9.55 -0.34
CA ARG A 67 5.28 -10.25 -0.65
C ARG A 67 4.77 -10.92 0.62
N GLY A 68 3.47 -10.82 0.88
CA GLY A 68 2.92 -11.11 2.21
C GLY A 68 2.98 -9.87 3.09
N CYS A 69 2.09 -9.81 4.08
CA CYS A 69 1.99 -8.65 4.93
C CYS A 69 1.50 -9.00 6.33
N SER A 70 2.33 -8.73 7.34
CA SER A 70 2.00 -8.99 8.75
C SER A 70 0.93 -8.08 9.34
N HIS A 71 0.41 -7.14 8.56
CA HIS A 71 -0.79 -6.38 8.90
C HIS A 71 -2.05 -7.25 8.99
N ALA A 72 -2.07 -8.39 8.30
CA ALA A 72 -3.12 -9.40 8.38
C ALA A 72 -4.55 -8.88 8.16
N CYS A 73 -4.71 -7.84 7.32
CA CYS A 73 -6.05 -7.28 7.07
C CYS A 73 -6.94 -8.33 6.40
N VAL A 74 -8.09 -8.62 6.99
CA VAL A 74 -9.03 -9.65 6.50
C VAL A 74 -9.47 -9.37 5.05
N TYR A 75 -9.66 -8.10 4.70
CA TYR A 75 -10.10 -7.67 3.38
C TYR A 75 -8.95 -7.46 2.35
N CYS A 76 -7.71 -7.85 2.68
CA CYS A 76 -6.54 -7.50 1.87
C CYS A 76 -6.61 -8.13 0.46
N PHE A 77 -6.67 -7.28 -0.57
CA PHE A 77 -6.78 -7.76 -1.95
C PHE A 77 -5.54 -8.49 -2.47
N ALA A 78 -4.40 -8.35 -1.79
CA ALA A 78 -3.13 -8.93 -2.17
C ALA A 78 -2.95 -10.38 -1.70
N ARG A 79 -3.82 -10.86 -0.81
CA ARG A 79 -3.85 -12.24 -0.29
C ARG A 79 -3.70 -13.32 -1.38
N PRO A 80 -4.43 -13.27 -2.51
CA PRO A 80 -4.33 -14.28 -3.56
C PRO A 80 -2.95 -14.38 -4.21
N THR A 81 -2.09 -13.36 -4.07
CA THR A 81 -0.74 -13.42 -4.65
C THR A 81 0.09 -14.53 -4.04
N HIS A 82 -0.15 -14.98 -2.81
CA HIS A 82 0.59 -16.10 -2.21
C HIS A 82 0.34 -17.44 -2.90
N THR A 83 -0.81 -17.60 -3.56
CA THR A 83 -1.14 -18.85 -4.27
C THR A 83 -0.20 -19.14 -5.45
N TYR A 84 0.42 -18.11 -6.04
CA TYR A 84 1.46 -18.29 -7.07
C TYR A 84 2.75 -18.92 -6.53
N LEU A 85 2.91 -19.00 -5.22
CA LEU A 85 4.03 -19.64 -4.53
C LEU A 85 3.62 -20.97 -3.88
N ALA A 86 2.45 -21.51 -4.22
CA ALA A 86 1.85 -22.67 -3.57
C ALA A 86 1.68 -22.50 -2.04
N LEU A 87 1.48 -21.26 -1.60
CA LEU A 87 1.14 -20.89 -0.23
C LEU A 87 -0.35 -20.54 -0.14
N ASP A 88 -0.93 -20.69 1.06
CA ASP A 88 -2.32 -20.30 1.27
C ASP A 88 -2.51 -18.76 1.28
N SER A 89 -3.73 -18.30 0.98
CA SER A 89 -4.04 -16.85 0.89
C SER A 89 -4.53 -16.25 2.22
N GLY A 90 -4.68 -17.06 3.25
CA GLY A 90 -5.01 -16.67 4.62
C GLY A 90 -3.76 -16.57 5.48
N HIS A 91 -3.49 -17.64 6.24
CA HIS A 91 -2.48 -17.66 7.28
C HIS A 91 -1.06 -17.49 6.72
N ASP A 92 -0.72 -18.18 5.63
CA ASP A 92 0.60 -18.05 5.02
C ASP A 92 0.87 -16.64 4.48
N PHE A 93 -0.15 -15.93 3.97
CA PHE A 93 0.02 -14.53 3.54
C PHE A 93 0.43 -13.61 4.70
N ASP A 94 -0.06 -13.90 5.90
CA ASP A 94 0.15 -13.11 7.11
C ASP A 94 1.49 -13.44 7.79
N SER A 95 1.98 -14.68 7.63
CA SER A 95 3.12 -15.24 8.37
C SER A 95 4.36 -15.58 7.54
N GLN A 96 4.22 -15.90 6.25
CA GLN A 96 5.30 -16.26 5.34
C GLN A 96 5.64 -15.06 4.44
N VAL A 97 6.57 -14.19 4.87
CA VAL A 97 6.88 -12.95 4.15
C VAL A 97 8.10 -13.14 3.25
N ILE A 98 7.93 -12.96 1.95
CA ILE A 98 9.03 -12.98 0.98
C ILE A 98 9.68 -11.61 0.98
N VAL A 99 11.00 -11.56 1.15
CA VAL A 99 11.77 -10.32 1.29
C VAL A 99 12.77 -10.21 0.15
N LYS A 100 12.66 -9.15 -0.65
CA LYS A 100 13.60 -8.87 -1.75
C LYS A 100 14.83 -8.13 -1.21
N VAL A 101 15.81 -8.86 -0.69
CA VAL A 101 16.93 -8.27 0.07
C VAL A 101 17.85 -7.36 -0.77
N ASN A 102 17.90 -7.56 -2.08
CA ASN A 102 18.69 -6.74 -3.01
C ASN A 102 17.85 -5.68 -3.76
N VAL A 103 16.61 -5.39 -3.32
CA VAL A 103 15.67 -4.54 -4.06
C VAL A 103 16.23 -3.13 -4.34
N ALA A 104 16.93 -2.53 -3.38
CA ALA A 104 17.53 -1.20 -3.55
C ALA A 104 18.63 -1.20 -4.61
N GLU A 105 19.51 -2.21 -4.61
CA GLU A 105 20.59 -2.33 -5.60
C GLU A 105 20.04 -2.53 -7.03
N VAL A 106 19.02 -3.37 -7.16
CA VAL A 106 18.35 -3.61 -8.43
C VAL A 106 17.66 -2.34 -8.92
N LEU A 107 16.94 -1.67 -8.03
CA LEU A 107 16.26 -0.42 -8.33
C LEU A 107 17.24 0.64 -8.82
N GLN A 108 18.35 0.85 -8.09
CA GLN A 108 19.39 1.80 -8.45
C GLN A 108 19.87 1.59 -9.89
N ARG A 109 20.10 0.35 -10.31
CA ARG A 109 20.48 0.03 -11.69
C ARG A 109 19.35 0.29 -12.68
N GLU A 110 18.10 0.02 -12.32
CA GLU A 110 16.94 0.20 -13.20
C GLU A 110 16.66 1.68 -13.49
N VAL A 111 16.67 2.54 -12.47
CA VAL A 111 16.32 3.97 -12.62
C VAL A 111 17.44 4.82 -13.24
N HIS A 112 18.67 4.32 -13.27
CA HIS A 112 19.80 5.00 -13.94
C HIS A 112 19.99 4.57 -15.40
N LYS A 113 19.14 3.68 -15.93
CA LYS A 113 19.17 3.36 -17.36
C LYS A 113 18.82 4.60 -18.18
N PRO A 114 19.50 4.88 -19.31
CA PRO A 114 19.15 6.00 -20.19
C PRO A 114 17.71 5.97 -20.72
N THR A 115 17.09 4.79 -20.72
CA THR A 115 15.70 4.58 -21.14
C THR A 115 14.66 4.85 -20.05
N TRP A 116 15.09 5.12 -18.81
CA TRP A 116 14.16 5.39 -17.72
C TRP A 116 13.59 6.81 -17.83
N GLY A 117 12.30 6.91 -18.12
CA GLY A 117 11.60 8.18 -18.29
C GLY A 117 11.21 8.89 -16.99
N ARG A 118 11.76 8.48 -15.83
CA ARG A 118 11.46 9.06 -14.51
C ARG A 118 9.95 9.08 -14.18
N HIS A 119 9.26 8.00 -14.55
CA HIS A 119 7.83 7.88 -14.29
C HIS A 119 7.55 7.77 -12.79
N PRO A 120 6.44 8.34 -12.27
CA PRO A 120 6.08 8.20 -10.86
C PRO A 120 5.99 6.74 -10.41
N VAL A 121 6.57 6.44 -9.25
CA VAL A 121 6.62 5.09 -8.66
C VAL A 121 5.83 5.03 -7.35
N ALA A 122 4.85 4.14 -7.29
CA ALA A 122 4.03 3.96 -6.10
C ALA A 122 4.48 2.78 -5.21
N LEU A 123 4.63 3.06 -3.92
CA LEU A 123 4.88 2.10 -2.84
C LEU A 123 3.61 1.92 -2.00
N GLY A 124 3.44 0.74 -1.41
CA GLY A 124 2.23 0.45 -0.63
C GLY A 124 1.03 0.01 -1.45
N THR A 125 1.28 -0.52 -2.64
CA THR A 125 0.20 -0.94 -3.54
C THR A 125 -0.28 -2.34 -3.23
N ASN A 126 0.61 -3.35 -3.21
CA ASN A 126 0.22 -4.74 -2.95
C ASN A 126 0.62 -5.21 -1.54
N THR A 127 1.74 -4.73 -1.03
CA THR A 127 2.19 -4.99 0.34
C THR A 127 2.60 -3.69 1.00
N ASP A 128 2.58 -3.68 2.33
CA ASP A 128 2.94 -2.48 3.07
C ASP A 128 4.47 -2.35 3.19
N PRO A 129 5.06 -1.23 2.71
CA PRO A 129 6.51 -1.00 2.78
C PRO A 129 7.02 -0.78 4.20
N TYR A 130 6.15 -0.37 5.13
CA TYR A 130 6.48 -0.06 6.52
C TYR A 130 5.81 -1.03 7.51
N GLN A 131 5.47 -2.24 7.06
CA GLN A 131 5.12 -3.34 7.96
C GLN A 131 6.28 -3.67 8.91
N ARG A 132 6.01 -4.44 9.97
CA ARG A 132 7.02 -4.78 10.99
C ARG A 132 8.35 -5.30 10.43
N ALA A 133 8.32 -6.05 9.33
CA ALA A 133 9.52 -6.58 8.66
C ALA A 133 10.53 -5.48 8.29
N GLU A 134 10.06 -4.30 7.90
CA GLU A 134 10.91 -3.17 7.55
C GLU A 134 11.75 -2.64 8.73
N GLY A 135 11.34 -2.92 9.98
CA GLY A 135 12.13 -2.62 11.16
C GLY A 135 13.41 -3.45 11.27
N ARG A 136 13.41 -4.66 10.67
CA ARG A 136 14.57 -5.55 10.59
C ARG A 136 15.39 -5.31 9.34
N TYR A 137 14.72 -5.23 8.19
CA TYR A 137 15.39 -5.25 6.89
C TYR A 137 15.84 -3.87 6.42
N ALA A 138 15.19 -2.79 6.87
CA ALA A 138 15.52 -1.42 6.52
C ALA A 138 15.72 -1.22 4.99
N LEU A 139 14.81 -1.75 4.16
CA LEU A 139 14.91 -1.67 2.70
C LEU A 139 14.51 -0.30 2.19
N MET A 140 13.62 0.40 2.89
CA MET A 140 13.03 1.66 2.44
C MET A 140 14.06 2.78 2.26
N PRO A 141 15.03 3.02 3.16
CA PRO A 141 16.03 4.07 2.96
C PRO A 141 16.75 3.98 1.61
N GLY A 142 17.24 2.79 1.24
CA GLY A 142 17.91 2.59 -0.05
C GLY A 142 16.97 2.71 -1.26
N ILE A 143 15.69 2.37 -1.11
CA ILE A 143 14.69 2.57 -2.16
C ILE A 143 14.40 4.06 -2.36
N LEU A 144 14.22 4.81 -1.27
CA LEU A 144 13.94 6.24 -1.29
C LEU A 144 15.12 7.00 -1.92
N ASP A 145 16.35 6.69 -1.52
CA ASP A 145 17.57 7.26 -2.10
C ASP A 145 17.67 6.99 -3.61
N ALA A 146 17.40 5.76 -4.05
CA ALA A 146 17.48 5.42 -5.47
C ALA A 146 16.45 6.18 -6.31
N LEU A 147 15.21 6.32 -5.82
CA LEU A 147 14.17 7.07 -6.50
C LEU A 147 14.48 8.57 -6.54
N ALA A 148 14.77 9.18 -5.39
CA ALA A 148 15.06 10.60 -5.31
C ALA A 148 16.32 10.98 -6.09
N GLY A 149 17.42 10.22 -5.91
CA GLY A 149 18.70 10.47 -6.57
C GLY A 149 18.68 10.29 -8.09
N SER A 150 17.72 9.54 -8.64
CA SER A 150 17.49 9.45 -10.09
C SER A 150 16.55 10.53 -10.64
N GLY A 151 15.98 11.38 -9.78
CA GLY A 151 14.96 12.34 -10.15
C GLY A 151 13.58 11.71 -10.40
N THR A 152 13.31 10.52 -9.85
CA THR A 152 12.06 9.78 -10.03
C THR A 152 11.05 10.17 -8.95
N PRO A 153 9.87 10.74 -9.31
CA PRO A 153 8.80 11.02 -8.36
C PRO A 153 8.29 9.75 -7.68
N LEU A 154 7.85 9.87 -6.43
CA LEU A 154 7.38 8.72 -5.67
C LEU A 154 6.15 9.02 -4.81
N SER A 155 5.40 7.96 -4.50
CA SER A 155 4.32 8.01 -3.52
C SER A 155 4.41 6.85 -2.54
N VAL A 156 4.17 7.10 -1.25
CA VAL A 156 4.13 6.09 -0.20
C VAL A 156 2.73 6.01 0.39
N LEU A 157 2.09 4.85 0.28
CA LEU A 157 0.88 4.50 1.02
C LEU A 157 1.23 3.46 2.11
N THR A 158 0.79 3.66 3.35
CA THR A 158 1.07 2.69 4.41
C THR A 158 0.03 2.71 5.54
N LYS A 159 -0.09 1.61 6.28
CA LYS A 159 -0.72 1.52 7.61
C LYS A 159 0.32 1.53 8.74
N GLY A 160 1.60 1.34 8.42
CA GLY A 160 2.69 1.19 9.37
C GLY A 160 3.17 2.51 9.96
N THR A 161 3.41 2.54 11.28
CA THR A 161 3.96 3.70 11.99
C THR A 161 5.47 3.86 11.83
N LEU A 162 6.13 2.85 11.25
CA LEU A 162 7.58 2.88 11.01
C LEU A 162 7.98 3.94 9.98
N LEU A 163 7.03 4.42 9.16
CA LEU A 163 7.19 5.59 8.30
C LEU A 163 7.85 6.76 9.04
N ARG A 164 7.55 6.95 10.34
CA ARG A 164 8.14 8.02 11.16
C ARG A 164 9.67 8.02 11.18
N ARG A 165 10.31 6.85 11.07
CA ARG A 165 11.77 6.72 11.01
C ARG A 165 12.35 7.43 9.79
N ASP A 166 11.65 7.37 8.67
CA ASP A 166 12.14 7.82 7.37
C ASP A 166 11.54 9.17 6.94
N LEU A 167 10.78 9.83 7.81
CA LEU A 167 10.25 11.18 7.52
C LEU A 167 11.34 12.21 7.20
N PRO A 168 12.50 12.25 7.89
CA PRO A 168 13.59 13.15 7.49
C PRO A 168 14.08 12.86 6.05
N LEU A 169 14.24 11.58 5.70
CA LEU A 169 14.67 11.18 4.36
C LEU A 169 13.63 11.54 3.28
N LEU A 170 12.34 11.38 3.60
CA LEU A 170 11.25 11.79 2.72
C LEU A 170 11.16 13.31 2.55
N ALA A 171 11.50 14.08 3.59
CA ALA A 171 11.59 15.54 3.51
C ALA A 171 12.74 15.96 2.59
N ASP A 172 13.93 15.37 2.76
CA ASP A 172 15.08 15.62 1.89
C ASP A 172 14.81 15.21 0.43
N ALA A 173 14.11 14.08 0.22
CA ALA A 173 13.67 13.65 -1.10
C ALA A 173 12.67 14.63 -1.74
N ALA A 174 11.76 15.21 -0.94
CA ALA A 174 10.76 16.18 -1.40
C ALA A 174 11.37 17.50 -1.90
N GLU A 175 12.62 17.81 -1.54
CA GLU A 175 13.36 18.94 -2.11
C GLU A 175 13.85 18.67 -3.55
N GLN A 176 13.96 17.40 -3.94
CA GLN A 176 14.53 16.97 -5.21
C GLN A 176 13.48 16.50 -6.21
N VAL A 177 12.46 15.78 -5.72
CA VAL A 177 11.40 15.18 -6.52
C VAL A 177 10.04 15.35 -5.85
N PRO A 178 8.92 15.29 -6.61
CA PRO A 178 7.61 15.18 -6.00
C PRO A 178 7.49 13.92 -5.13
N VAL A 179 7.04 14.11 -3.89
CA VAL A 179 6.79 13.04 -2.91
C VAL A 179 5.36 13.18 -2.38
N ASP A 180 4.56 12.14 -2.56
CA ASP A 180 3.23 12.02 -1.97
C ASP A 180 3.22 11.01 -0.82
N ILE A 181 2.65 11.37 0.32
CA ILE A 181 2.52 10.48 1.48
C ILE A 181 1.05 10.28 1.81
N ALA A 182 0.67 9.04 2.06
CA ALA A 182 -0.66 8.68 2.50
C ALA A 182 -0.65 7.63 3.62
N MET A 183 -1.50 7.85 4.62
CA MET A 183 -1.79 6.88 5.66
C MET A 183 -3.15 6.21 5.39
N SER A 184 -3.20 4.89 5.36
CA SER A 184 -4.45 4.13 5.32
C SER A 184 -5.06 4.05 6.72
N ILE A 185 -6.16 4.77 6.94
CA ILE A 185 -6.91 4.81 8.19
C ILE A 185 -8.39 4.74 7.85
N ALA A 186 -8.99 3.56 7.98
CA ALA A 186 -10.34 3.29 7.50
C ALA A 186 -11.37 3.12 8.63
N ILE A 187 -10.93 2.71 9.83
CA ILE A 187 -11.82 2.27 10.91
C ILE A 187 -11.46 3.04 12.17
N PHE A 188 -12.43 3.74 12.75
CA PHE A 188 -12.23 4.63 13.90
C PHE A 188 -12.78 4.07 15.22
N ASP A 189 -13.36 2.88 15.15
CA ASP A 189 -13.70 2.02 16.28
C ASP A 189 -12.55 1.04 16.56
N ASP A 190 -11.97 1.09 17.75
CA ASP A 190 -10.77 0.32 18.09
C ASP A 190 -11.04 -1.19 18.13
N GLY A 191 -12.24 -1.62 18.57
CA GLY A 191 -12.61 -3.04 18.62
C GLY A 191 -12.72 -3.64 17.23
N LEU A 192 -13.48 -2.98 16.34
CA LEU A 192 -13.62 -3.37 14.94
C LEU A 192 -12.27 -3.33 14.21
N GLN A 193 -11.45 -2.30 14.46
CA GLN A 193 -10.13 -2.17 13.85
C GLN A 193 -9.22 -3.34 14.22
N GLN A 194 -9.18 -3.74 15.50
CA GLN A 194 -8.39 -4.88 15.95
C GLN A 194 -8.94 -6.21 15.44
N SER A 195 -10.26 -6.35 15.28
CA SER A 195 -10.86 -7.58 14.73
C SER A 195 -10.52 -7.79 13.25
N ILE A 196 -10.47 -6.72 12.45
CA ILE A 196 -10.34 -6.83 10.98
C ILE A 196 -8.95 -6.45 10.42
N GLU A 197 -8.15 -5.70 11.18
CA GLU A 197 -6.76 -5.33 10.86
C GLU A 197 -5.79 -5.65 12.03
N PRO A 198 -5.78 -6.88 12.55
CA PRO A 198 -5.14 -7.22 13.84
C PRO A 198 -3.63 -6.98 13.89
N GLY A 199 -2.96 -7.03 12.74
CA GLY A 199 -1.52 -6.80 12.65
C GLY A 199 -1.11 -5.34 12.46
N THR A 200 -2.08 -4.42 12.33
CA THR A 200 -1.81 -3.00 12.06
C THR A 200 -1.73 -2.18 13.34
N PRO A 201 -0.97 -1.07 13.35
CA PRO A 201 -1.02 -0.11 14.43
C PRO A 201 -2.44 0.46 14.63
N THR A 202 -2.75 0.81 15.88
CA THR A 202 -4.05 1.41 16.24
C THR A 202 -4.34 2.66 15.42
N THR A 203 -5.62 3.00 15.29
CA THR A 203 -6.05 4.22 14.59
C THR A 203 -5.39 5.46 15.17
N SER A 204 -5.32 5.58 16.50
CA SER A 204 -4.62 6.68 17.17
C SER A 204 -3.12 6.73 16.83
N ALA A 205 -2.44 5.58 16.76
CA ALA A 205 -1.02 5.53 16.38
C ALA A 205 -0.81 5.94 14.91
N ARG A 206 -1.72 5.56 14.00
CA ARG A 206 -1.69 5.98 12.59
C ARG A 206 -1.97 7.48 12.44
N LEU A 207 -2.92 8.03 13.17
CA LEU A 207 -3.16 9.49 13.22
C LEU A 207 -1.93 10.24 13.76
N ALA A 208 -1.26 9.73 14.78
CA ALA A 208 -0.01 10.33 15.27
C ALA A 208 1.11 10.30 14.20
N THR A 209 1.13 9.31 13.31
CA THR A 209 2.04 9.29 12.15
C THR A 209 1.69 10.36 11.12
N VAL A 210 0.39 10.62 10.87
CA VAL A 210 -0.05 11.76 10.04
C VAL A 210 0.48 13.06 10.64
N SER A 211 0.29 13.27 11.95
CA SER A 211 0.76 14.49 12.62
C SER A 211 2.29 14.62 12.57
N ALA A 212 3.04 13.53 12.72
CA ALA A 212 4.49 13.53 12.56
C ALA A 212 4.92 13.91 11.13
N ALA A 213 4.25 13.38 10.10
CA ALA A 213 4.53 13.75 8.71
C ALA A 213 4.29 15.25 8.47
N ARG A 214 3.19 15.79 9.01
CA ARG A 214 2.90 17.23 8.94
C ARG A 214 3.92 18.09 9.69
N ALA A 215 4.37 17.64 10.85
CA ALA A 215 5.41 18.33 11.62
C ALA A 215 6.76 18.35 10.87
N ALA A 216 7.02 17.34 10.03
CA ALA A 216 8.17 17.30 9.12
C ALA A 216 7.97 18.14 7.84
N GLY A 217 6.88 18.89 7.72
CA GLY A 217 6.60 19.76 6.56
C GLY A 217 6.01 19.04 5.34
N LEU A 218 5.71 17.74 5.44
CA LEU A 218 5.23 16.92 4.33
C LEU A 218 3.70 16.88 4.29
N ASP A 219 3.10 17.03 3.11
CA ASP A 219 1.67 16.76 2.91
C ASP A 219 1.36 15.28 3.13
N CYS A 220 0.25 15.01 3.82
CA CYS A 220 -0.15 13.65 4.17
C CYS A 220 -1.65 13.47 3.97
N ALA A 221 -2.01 12.66 2.97
CA ALA A 221 -3.39 12.25 2.72
C ALA A 221 -3.79 11.09 3.65
N VAL A 222 -5.09 10.93 3.88
CA VAL A 222 -5.64 9.74 4.54
C VAL A 222 -6.52 8.96 3.57
N PHE A 223 -6.27 7.66 3.48
CA PHE A 223 -7.07 6.74 2.68
C PHE A 223 -8.06 6.03 3.61
N MET A 224 -9.31 6.47 3.57
CA MET A 224 -10.45 5.79 4.18
C MET A 224 -10.92 4.66 3.25
N ILE A 225 -10.06 3.64 3.10
CA ILE A 225 -10.26 2.51 2.20
C ILE A 225 -9.88 1.23 2.96
N PRO A 226 -10.84 0.34 3.28
CA PRO A 226 -12.24 0.35 2.84
C PRO A 226 -13.20 1.03 3.82
N ILE A 227 -14.22 1.71 3.31
CA ILE A 227 -15.47 1.95 4.06
C ILE A 227 -16.29 0.66 4.01
N LEU A 228 -16.54 0.09 5.18
CA LEU A 228 -17.31 -1.14 5.40
C LEU A 228 -18.82 -0.83 5.45
N PRO A 229 -19.64 -1.39 4.54
CA PRO A 229 -21.10 -1.24 4.54
C PRO A 229 -21.73 -1.62 5.89
N TYR A 230 -22.70 -0.83 6.37
CA TYR A 230 -23.39 -1.02 7.65
C TYR A 230 -22.54 -0.90 8.93
N LEU A 231 -21.21 -0.96 8.84
CA LEU A 231 -20.30 -0.88 9.99
C LEU A 231 -19.65 0.50 10.14
N THR A 232 -19.26 1.13 9.04
CA THR A 232 -18.48 2.40 9.04
C THR A 232 -19.01 3.44 8.05
N ASP A 233 -20.16 3.18 7.42
CA ASP A 233 -20.74 4.00 6.35
C ASP A 233 -21.88 4.94 6.83
N SER A 234 -22.13 5.02 8.14
CA SER A 234 -23.11 5.95 8.72
C SER A 234 -22.59 7.39 8.69
N VAL A 235 -23.50 8.36 8.60
CA VAL A 235 -23.12 9.79 8.60
C VAL A 235 -22.32 10.16 9.85
N ALA A 236 -22.76 9.69 11.02
CA ALA A 236 -22.10 9.97 12.29
C ALA A 236 -20.67 9.41 12.34
N HIS A 237 -20.48 8.15 11.93
CA HIS A 237 -19.16 7.52 11.91
C HIS A 237 -18.21 8.24 10.94
N LEU A 238 -18.71 8.59 9.73
CA LEU A 238 -17.92 9.30 8.73
C LEU A 238 -17.54 10.72 9.19
N ASP A 239 -18.47 11.44 9.81
CA ASP A 239 -18.22 12.81 10.31
C ASP A 239 -17.21 12.82 11.45
N GLU A 240 -17.31 11.86 12.38
CA GLU A 240 -16.34 11.69 13.48
C GLU A 240 -14.94 11.34 12.93
N ALA A 241 -14.87 10.36 12.03
CA ALA A 241 -13.63 9.92 11.39
C ALA A 241 -12.92 11.09 10.69
N LEU A 242 -13.66 11.86 9.88
CA LEU A 242 -13.12 13.01 9.16
C LEU A 242 -12.67 14.13 10.12
N GLY A 243 -13.40 14.35 11.22
CA GLY A 243 -12.99 15.29 12.26
C GLY A 243 -11.66 14.90 12.91
N ARG A 244 -11.48 13.62 13.26
CA ARG A 244 -10.22 13.09 13.82
C ARG A 244 -9.08 13.14 12.82
N ILE A 245 -9.34 12.84 11.55
CA ILE A 245 -8.37 12.96 10.45
C ILE A 245 -7.89 14.40 10.30
N ARG A 246 -8.83 15.36 10.29
CA ARG A 246 -8.52 16.79 10.20
C ARG A 246 -7.71 17.25 11.42
N ALA A 247 -8.09 16.83 12.62
CA ALA A 247 -7.38 17.17 13.86
C ALA A 247 -5.93 16.67 13.87
N ALA A 248 -5.65 15.52 13.25
CA ALA A 248 -4.29 15.01 13.07
C ALA A 248 -3.46 15.80 12.04
N GLY A 249 -4.07 16.73 11.29
CA GLY A 249 -3.40 17.59 10.33
C GLY A 249 -3.38 17.08 8.89
N ALA A 250 -4.14 16.02 8.57
CA ALA A 250 -4.22 15.49 7.21
C ALA A 250 -4.60 16.57 6.19
N THR A 251 -4.06 16.46 4.99
CA THR A 251 -4.24 17.46 3.93
C THR A 251 -5.40 17.15 2.99
N SER A 252 -5.71 15.86 2.80
CA SER A 252 -6.84 15.42 2.00
C SER A 252 -7.29 14.00 2.40
N VAL A 253 -8.48 13.61 1.96
CA VAL A 253 -9.01 12.26 2.12
C VAL A 253 -9.37 11.64 0.77
N MET A 254 -8.95 10.39 0.59
CA MET A 254 -9.48 9.51 -0.46
C MET A 254 -10.33 8.42 0.20
N TYR A 255 -11.43 8.05 -0.44
CA TYR A 255 -12.34 7.05 0.09
C TYR A 255 -12.77 6.08 -1.00
N ALA A 256 -13.11 4.86 -0.58
CA ALA A 256 -13.73 3.84 -1.41
C ALA A 256 -14.43 2.83 -0.53
N GLY A 257 -15.54 2.29 -1.02
CA GLY A 257 -16.19 1.15 -0.37
C GLY A 257 -15.32 -0.11 -0.44
N LEU A 258 -15.65 -1.07 0.42
CA LEU A 258 -15.01 -2.37 0.47
C LEU A 258 -14.93 -3.06 -0.91
N HIS A 259 -13.78 -3.65 -1.18
CA HIS A 259 -13.45 -4.36 -2.41
C HIS A 259 -13.09 -5.82 -2.12
N LEU A 260 -13.92 -6.77 -2.57
CA LEU A 260 -13.83 -8.19 -2.25
C LEU A 260 -13.63 -9.04 -3.52
N ARG A 261 -12.40 -9.08 -4.03
CA ARG A 261 -12.06 -9.98 -5.16
C ARG A 261 -12.28 -11.45 -4.78
N PRO A 262 -12.50 -12.34 -5.76
CA PRO A 262 -12.45 -13.78 -5.53
C PRO A 262 -11.16 -14.19 -4.81
N GLY A 263 -11.25 -15.12 -3.87
CA GLY A 263 -10.17 -15.53 -2.98
C GLY A 263 -10.01 -14.67 -1.72
N VAL A 264 -10.51 -13.43 -1.71
CA VAL A 264 -10.50 -12.52 -0.55
C VAL A 264 -11.88 -12.46 0.10
N LYS A 265 -12.92 -12.54 -0.74
CA LYS A 265 -14.31 -12.51 -0.31
C LYS A 265 -14.62 -13.62 0.69
N GLU A 266 -14.11 -14.82 0.44
CA GLU A 266 -14.33 -16.00 1.27
C GLU A 266 -13.75 -15.79 2.67
N TRP A 267 -12.53 -15.25 2.77
CA TRP A 267 -11.92 -14.88 4.05
C TRP A 267 -12.71 -13.79 4.77
N PHE A 268 -13.17 -12.78 4.04
CA PHE A 268 -13.99 -11.71 4.61
C PHE A 268 -15.32 -12.24 5.15
N LEU A 269 -15.99 -13.13 4.41
CA LEU A 269 -17.26 -13.71 4.84
C LEU A 269 -17.11 -14.62 6.06
N LEU A 270 -16.01 -15.39 6.17
CA LEU A 270 -15.72 -16.18 7.37
C LEU A 270 -15.54 -15.30 8.61
N TRP A 271 -14.85 -14.17 8.47
CA TRP A 271 -14.75 -13.18 9.53
C TRP A 271 -16.11 -12.56 9.86
N LEU A 272 -16.89 -12.19 8.83
CA LEU A 272 -18.21 -11.58 9.00
C LEU A 272 -19.19 -12.53 9.68
N GLU A 273 -19.21 -13.82 9.33
CA GLU A 273 -20.03 -14.85 9.98
C GLU A 273 -19.73 -15.00 11.47
N ARG A 274 -18.45 -14.87 11.84
CA ARG A 274 -18.02 -15.00 13.23
C ARG A 274 -18.31 -13.74 14.06
N GLU A 275 -18.06 -12.56 13.51
CA GLU A 275 -18.06 -11.30 14.26
C GLU A 275 -19.36 -10.50 14.11
N HIS A 276 -20.03 -10.63 12.95
CA HIS A 276 -21.24 -9.90 12.57
C HIS A 276 -22.23 -10.79 11.80
N PRO A 277 -22.67 -11.93 12.38
CA PRO A 277 -23.54 -12.90 11.69
C PRO A 277 -24.83 -12.26 11.13
N GLU A 278 -25.32 -11.21 11.78
CA GLU A 278 -26.50 -10.44 11.36
C GLU A 278 -26.33 -9.68 10.02
N LEU A 279 -25.08 -9.46 9.59
CA LEU A 279 -24.76 -8.72 8.36
C LEU A 279 -24.46 -9.64 7.16
N VAL A 280 -24.27 -10.94 7.37
CA VAL A 280 -23.85 -11.90 6.32
C VAL A 280 -24.78 -11.84 5.12
N GLU A 281 -26.08 -11.94 5.32
CA GLU A 281 -27.06 -11.94 4.23
C GLU A 281 -27.04 -10.61 3.44
N ARG A 282 -26.82 -9.48 4.12
CA ARG A 282 -26.73 -8.16 3.49
C ARG A 282 -25.46 -8.03 2.65
N TYR A 283 -24.33 -8.51 3.15
CA TYR A 283 -23.07 -8.50 2.43
C TYR A 283 -23.08 -9.45 1.22
N THR A 284 -23.65 -10.65 1.36
CA THR A 284 -23.80 -11.60 0.24
C THR A 284 -24.63 -11.00 -0.90
N ARG A 285 -25.72 -10.26 -0.58
CA ARG A 285 -26.48 -9.50 -1.57
C ARG A 285 -25.70 -8.34 -2.20
N LEU A 286 -24.89 -7.65 -1.41
CA LEU A 286 -24.12 -6.49 -1.88
C LEU A 286 -22.92 -6.90 -2.75
N TYR A 287 -22.37 -8.10 -2.52
CA TYR A 287 -21.23 -8.66 -3.26
C TYR A 287 -21.57 -10.02 -3.87
N PRO A 288 -22.54 -10.11 -4.79
CA PRO A 288 -23.01 -11.39 -5.32
C PRO A 288 -21.96 -12.08 -6.20
N GLY A 289 -21.88 -13.41 -6.13
CA GLY A 289 -21.01 -14.22 -7.00
C GLY A 289 -19.56 -13.72 -7.03
N THR A 290 -19.06 -13.39 -8.22
CA THR A 290 -17.69 -12.89 -8.44
C THR A 290 -17.54 -11.37 -8.35
N ALA A 291 -18.62 -10.63 -8.03
CA ALA A 291 -18.58 -9.17 -7.95
C ALA A 291 -17.60 -8.70 -6.87
N ALA A 292 -16.58 -7.95 -7.29
CA ALA A 292 -15.56 -7.45 -6.38
C ALA A 292 -15.90 -6.09 -5.77
N TYR A 293 -16.68 -5.27 -6.48
CA TYR A 293 -17.12 -3.96 -6.03
C TYR A 293 -18.58 -4.01 -5.57
N ALA A 294 -18.92 -3.18 -4.60
CA ALA A 294 -20.32 -2.89 -4.30
C ALA A 294 -21.03 -2.29 -5.53
N PRO A 295 -22.37 -2.42 -5.63
CA PRO A 295 -23.15 -1.93 -6.76
C PRO A 295 -22.97 -0.41 -6.95
N LYS A 296 -23.23 0.06 -8.17
CA LYS A 296 -23.09 1.49 -8.50
C LYS A 296 -23.98 2.36 -7.60
N GLU A 297 -25.14 1.85 -7.23
CA GLU A 297 -26.13 2.47 -6.37
C GLU A 297 -25.56 2.73 -4.98
N TYR A 298 -24.92 1.72 -4.36
CA TYR A 298 -24.25 1.88 -3.07
C TYR A 298 -23.10 2.87 -3.16
N ARG A 299 -22.27 2.79 -4.21
CA ARG A 299 -21.13 3.72 -4.38
C ARG A 299 -21.58 5.17 -4.56
N ASN A 300 -22.64 5.40 -5.34
CA ASN A 300 -23.23 6.72 -5.52
C ASN A 300 -23.84 7.24 -4.21
N TRP A 301 -24.55 6.39 -3.48
CA TRP A 301 -25.10 6.72 -2.16
C TRP A 301 -24.00 7.08 -1.15
N LEU A 302 -22.91 6.31 -1.11
CA LEU A 302 -21.77 6.58 -0.25
C LEU A 302 -21.12 7.90 -0.62
N ALA A 303 -20.92 8.17 -1.92
CA ALA A 303 -20.36 9.42 -2.41
C ALA A 303 -21.22 10.63 -2.02
N ALA A 304 -22.55 10.55 -2.21
CA ALA A 304 -23.49 11.60 -1.84
C ALA A 304 -23.46 11.89 -0.33
N ARG A 305 -23.17 10.88 0.49
CA ARG A 305 -23.07 10.99 1.95
C ARG A 305 -21.75 11.60 2.41
N ILE A 306 -20.62 11.12 1.90
CA ILE A 306 -19.30 11.49 2.42
C ILE A 306 -18.77 12.80 1.82
N ALA A 307 -19.11 13.14 0.58
CA ALA A 307 -18.56 14.33 -0.08
C ALA A 307 -18.89 15.65 0.65
N PRO A 308 -20.11 15.89 1.17
CA PRO A 308 -20.39 17.06 2.00
C PRO A 308 -19.58 17.11 3.30
N LEU A 309 -19.28 15.95 3.89
CA LEU A 309 -18.49 15.87 5.12
C LEU A 309 -17.00 16.15 4.85
N ILE A 310 -16.46 15.64 3.76
CA ILE A 310 -15.09 15.96 3.32
C ILE A 310 -14.93 17.48 3.14
N ARG A 311 -15.91 18.13 2.49
CA ARG A 311 -15.98 19.60 2.37
C ARG A 311 -16.04 20.29 3.73
N LYS A 312 -16.95 19.85 4.61
CA LYS A 312 -17.13 20.38 5.96
C LYS A 312 -15.81 20.40 6.75
N HIS A 313 -14.99 19.36 6.62
CA HIS A 313 -13.72 19.23 7.32
C HIS A 313 -12.51 19.79 6.55
N GLY A 314 -12.71 20.35 5.35
CA GLY A 314 -11.63 20.92 4.53
C GLY A 314 -10.61 19.88 4.07
N LEU A 315 -11.04 18.65 3.79
CA LEU A 315 -10.20 17.51 3.42
C LEU A 315 -10.30 17.14 1.93
N GLU A 316 -10.74 18.08 1.10
CA GLU A 316 -10.85 17.89 -0.34
C GLU A 316 -9.47 17.67 -1.00
N ARG A 317 -9.44 16.87 -2.05
CA ARG A 317 -8.24 16.63 -2.86
C ARG A 317 -7.92 17.90 -3.67
N GLY A 318 -6.63 18.19 -3.87
CA GLY A 318 -6.19 19.20 -4.83
C GLY A 318 -6.51 18.81 -6.28
N GLU A 319 -6.26 19.71 -7.24
CA GLU A 319 -6.46 19.42 -8.67
C GLU A 319 -5.63 18.24 -9.13
N GLU A 320 -6.15 17.40 -10.02
CA GLU A 320 -5.37 16.30 -10.62
C GLU A 320 -4.41 16.84 -11.69
N ASP A 321 -3.20 16.28 -11.75
CA ASP A 321 -2.24 16.66 -12.76
C ASP A 321 -2.55 15.97 -14.09
N PRO A 322 -2.81 16.71 -15.18
CA PRO A 322 -3.19 16.13 -16.46
C PRO A 322 -2.04 15.38 -17.16
N ALA A 323 -0.78 15.53 -16.74
CA ALA A 323 0.37 14.82 -17.30
C ALA A 323 0.70 13.51 -16.55
N THR A 324 0.39 13.44 -15.25
CA THR A 324 0.71 12.26 -14.41
C THR A 324 -0.51 11.48 -13.93
N GLY A 325 -1.71 12.08 -13.93
CA GLY A 325 -2.93 11.51 -13.34
C GLY A 325 -2.93 11.47 -11.80
N GLY A 326 -1.86 11.94 -11.15
CA GLY A 326 -1.75 12.06 -9.69
C GLY A 326 -2.49 13.29 -9.13
N VAL A 327 -2.54 13.41 -7.80
CA VAL A 327 -2.96 14.70 -7.18
C VAL A 327 -1.84 15.70 -7.38
N ARG A 328 -2.15 16.90 -7.86
CA ARG A 328 -1.22 18.02 -7.70
C ARG A 328 -1.13 18.35 -6.21
N SER A 329 -0.05 17.92 -5.59
CA SER A 329 0.41 18.48 -4.33
C SER A 329 0.58 19.99 -4.49
N ARG A 330 0.08 20.79 -3.52
CA ARG A 330 0.28 22.24 -3.50
C ARG A 330 1.76 22.65 -3.33
N ALA A 331 2.64 21.69 -3.02
CA ALA A 331 4.09 21.85 -3.01
C ALA A 331 4.67 22.12 -4.42
N LEU A 332 3.95 21.73 -5.48
CA LEU A 332 4.27 22.07 -6.87
C LEU A 332 3.51 23.32 -7.31
N ARG A 333 3.72 24.45 -6.62
CA ARG A 333 3.62 25.73 -7.34
C ARG A 333 4.83 25.77 -8.30
N PRO A 334 4.66 26.12 -9.58
CA PRO A 334 5.79 26.19 -10.50
C PRO A 334 6.82 27.18 -9.96
N ARG A 335 7.92 26.67 -9.41
CA ARG A 335 9.18 27.39 -9.47
C ARG A 335 9.75 27.02 -10.83
N GLU A 336 9.59 27.95 -11.78
CA GLU A 336 10.13 27.97 -13.14
C GLU A 336 11.13 26.84 -13.48
N LEU A 337 10.61 25.65 -13.79
CA LEU A 337 11.35 24.62 -14.53
C LEU A 337 10.54 24.32 -15.77
N ALA A 338 10.53 25.31 -16.66
CA ALA A 338 10.11 25.17 -18.03
C ALA A 338 11.14 24.31 -18.78
N ALA A 339 10.85 23.02 -18.96
CA ALA A 339 11.29 22.26 -20.11
C ALA A 339 10.37 21.05 -20.30
N ALA A 340 9.81 20.95 -21.51
CA ALA A 340 8.69 20.10 -21.87
C ALA A 340 8.92 18.59 -21.63
N ILE A 341 7.97 17.94 -20.96
CA ILE A 341 7.79 16.49 -21.01
C ILE A 341 6.72 16.21 -22.07
N PRO A 342 6.99 15.41 -23.13
CA PRO A 342 6.04 15.20 -24.21
C PRO A 342 4.82 14.39 -23.75
N SER A 343 3.64 14.89 -24.14
CA SER A 343 2.33 14.28 -23.93
C SER A 343 2.24 12.90 -24.60
N PHE A 344 1.81 11.88 -23.85
CA PHE A 344 1.58 10.53 -24.38
C PHE A 344 0.13 10.39 -24.86
N ALA A 345 -0.08 10.33 -26.18
CA ALA A 345 -1.32 9.83 -26.74
C ALA A 345 -1.19 8.29 -26.92
N PRO A 346 -2.07 7.47 -26.33
CA PRO A 346 -2.01 6.03 -26.54
C PRO A 346 -2.50 5.68 -27.95
N THR A 347 -1.58 5.24 -28.82
CA THR A 347 -1.94 4.62 -30.11
C THR A 347 -2.46 3.20 -29.83
N PRO A 348 -3.68 2.84 -30.26
CA PRO A 348 -4.20 1.50 -30.07
C PRO A 348 -3.53 0.54 -31.07
N GLN A 349 -2.94 -0.55 -30.57
CA GLN A 349 -2.65 -1.73 -31.37
C GLN A 349 -3.38 -2.95 -30.80
N PRO A 350 -3.86 -3.86 -31.68
CA PRO A 350 -4.86 -4.86 -31.33
C PRO A 350 -4.28 -6.01 -30.50
N MET A 351 -5.09 -6.45 -29.53
CA MET A 351 -4.80 -7.52 -28.60
C MET A 351 -4.75 -8.88 -29.29
N LEU A 352 -3.71 -9.65 -29.03
CA LEU A 352 -3.70 -11.11 -29.19
C LEU A 352 -3.64 -11.73 -27.80
N PHE A 353 -4.79 -12.29 -27.42
CA PHE A 353 -5.11 -13.19 -26.29
C PHE A 353 -4.93 -12.69 -24.85
#